data_AF-A0A6I7ZHY4-F1
#
_entry.id   AF-A0A6I7ZHY4-F1
#
_cell.length_a   1.000
_cell.length_b   1.000
_cell.length_c   1.000
_cell.angle_alpha   90.00
_cell.angle_beta   90.00
_cell.angle_gamma   90.00
#
_symmetry.space_group_name_H-M   'P 1'
#
loop_
_entity.id
_entity.type
_entity.pdbx_description
1 polymer ?
#
loop_
_entity_poly.entity_id
_entity_poly.type
_entity_poly.pdbx_seq_one_letter_code
_entity_poly.pdbx_strand_id
1 'polypeptide(L)'
;MLVRPYKFQKEVREALAPEWEVEFISDDISEDEIPKGDATICSRAMDIYLDKDRYHNLVVIPELELMQYDYSAIKERIAEYL
;
A
#
# COMPACT_ATOMS: atom_id res chain seq x y z
N MET A 1 -14.82 7.82 9.57
CA MET A 1 -13.81 8.85 9.25
C MET A 1 -13.40 8.62 7.81
N LEU A 2 -13.48 9.63 6.93
CA LEU A 2 -13.10 9.43 5.53
C LEU A 2 -11.57 9.58 5.42
N VAL A 3 -10.87 8.58 4.87
CA VAL A 3 -9.44 8.72 4.54
C VAL A 3 -9.31 9.82 3.49
N ARG A 4 -8.33 10.71 3.66
CA ARG A 4 -8.02 11.76 2.69
C ARG A 4 -6.89 11.26 1.78
N PRO A 5 -7.15 10.87 0.52
CA PRO A 5 -6.17 10.13 -0.28
C PRO A 5 -4.84 10.87 -0.46
N TYR A 6 -4.89 12.16 -0.86
CA TYR A 6 -3.68 12.96 -1.05
C TYR A 6 -2.87 13.17 0.23
N LYS A 7 -3.55 13.28 1.38
CA LYS A 7 -2.88 13.40 2.68
C LYS A 7 -2.17 12.09 3.01
N PHE A 8 -2.89 10.98 2.89
CA PHE A 8 -2.34 9.65 3.16
C PHE A 8 -1.13 9.35 2.29
N GLN A 9 -1.23 9.56 0.96
CA GLN A 9 -0.14 9.33 0.02
C GLN A 9 1.12 10.14 0.35
N LYS A 10 0.96 11.40 0.73
CA LYS A 10 2.08 12.23 1.15
C LYS A 10 2.74 11.67 2.42
N GLU A 11 1.94 11.47 3.46
CA GLU A 11 2.43 11.11 4.79
C GLU A 11 2.98 9.67 4.86
N VAL A 12 2.39 8.71 4.14
CA VAL A 12 2.91 7.33 4.09
C VAL A 12 4.27 7.28 3.39
N ARG A 13 4.47 8.07 2.33
CA ARG A 13 5.78 8.19 1.67
C ARG A 13 6.82 8.79 2.61
N GLU A 14 6.46 9.83 3.35
CA GLU A 14 7.36 10.46 4.34
C GLU A 14 7.70 9.49 5.49
N ALA A 15 6.74 8.69 5.96
CA ALA A 15 6.93 7.76 7.08
C ALA A 15 7.76 6.52 6.72
N LEU A 16 7.73 6.09 5.45
CA LEU A 16 8.49 4.95 4.96
C LEU A 16 9.90 5.34 4.46
N ALA A 17 10.14 6.63 4.21
CA ALA A 17 11.47 7.12 3.88
C ALA A 17 12.40 7.15 5.12
N PRO A 18 13.73 6.97 4.94
CA PRO A 18 14.42 6.69 3.68
C PRO A 18 14.51 5.20 3.34
N GLU A 19 14.02 4.31 4.20
CA GLU A 19 14.22 2.87 4.03
C GLU A 19 13.50 2.30 2.81
N TRP A 20 12.42 2.96 2.38
CA TRP A 20 11.60 2.51 1.27
C TRP A 20 11.36 3.63 0.26
N GLU A 21 11.37 3.26 -1.02
CA GLU A 21 10.86 4.08 -2.11
C GLU A 21 9.39 3.72 -2.37
N VAL A 22 8.53 4.73 -2.49
CA VAL A 22 7.07 4.53 -2.58
C VAL A 22 6.52 5.14 -3.87
N GLU A 23 6.03 4.27 -4.73
CA GLU A 23 5.23 4.61 -5.91
C GLU A 23 3.74 4.36 -5.67
N PHE A 24 2.90 5.22 -6.24
CA PHE A 24 1.44 5.05 -6.19
C PHE A 24 0.96 4.67 -7.58
N ILE A 25 0.30 3.51 -7.67
CA ILE A 25 -0.36 3.04 -8.87
C ILE A 25 -1.88 3.14 -8.71
N SER A 26 -2.55 3.21 -9.84
CA SER A 26 -4.01 3.14 -9.91
C SER A 26 -4.47 1.68 -9.90
N ASP A 27 -5.69 1.43 -9.47
CA ASP A 27 -6.31 0.10 -9.52
C ASP A 27 -6.68 -0.33 -10.95
N ASP A 28 -6.82 0.63 -11.86
CA ASP A 28 -7.08 0.42 -13.29
C ASP A 28 -5.81 0.26 -14.16
N ILE A 29 -4.64 0.11 -13.54
CA ILE A 29 -3.36 -0.02 -14.26
C ILE A 29 -3.30 -1.30 -15.12
N SER A 30 -2.71 -1.18 -16.31
CA SER A 30 -2.47 -2.32 -17.21
C SER A 30 -1.49 -3.33 -16.60
N GLU A 31 -1.58 -4.60 -17.00
CA GLU A 31 -0.68 -5.68 -16.53
C GLU A 31 0.79 -5.37 -16.79
N ASP A 32 1.10 -4.90 -17.99
CA ASP A 32 2.47 -4.59 -18.42
C ASP A 32 3.06 -3.36 -17.71
N GLU A 33 2.24 -2.64 -16.94
CA GLU A 33 2.60 -1.38 -16.29
C GLU A 33 2.77 -1.51 -14.76
N ILE A 34 2.48 -2.68 -14.16
CA ILE A 34 2.68 -2.87 -12.71
C ILE A 34 4.19 -2.81 -12.39
N PRO A 35 4.65 -1.83 -11.60
CA PRO A 35 6.06 -1.71 -11.23
C PRO A 35 6.52 -2.93 -10.45
N LYS A 36 7.77 -3.35 -10.68
CA LYS A 36 8.41 -4.40 -9.89
C LYS A 36 8.97 -3.80 -8.59
N GLY A 37 8.16 -3.80 -7.54
CA GLY A 37 8.59 -3.49 -6.18
C GLY A 37 8.78 -4.77 -5.35
N ASP A 38 9.44 -4.64 -4.19
CA ASP A 38 9.62 -5.75 -3.25
C ASP A 38 8.28 -6.18 -2.62
N ALA A 39 7.37 -5.22 -2.41
CA ALA A 39 6.02 -5.44 -1.90
C ALA A 39 5.01 -4.53 -2.57
N THR A 40 3.78 -5.02 -2.72
CA THR A 40 2.62 -4.21 -3.11
C THR A 40 1.70 -4.06 -1.91
N ILE A 41 1.26 -2.85 -1.59
CA ILE A 41 0.28 -2.63 -0.53
C ILE A 41 -1.09 -2.26 -1.09
N CYS A 42 -2.16 -2.82 -0.53
CA CYS A 42 -3.52 -2.38 -0.81
C CYS A 42 -4.35 -2.29 0.47
N SER A 43 -5.45 -1.55 0.44
CA SER A 43 -6.41 -1.59 1.54
C SER A 43 -7.20 -2.90 1.53
N ARG A 44 -7.72 -3.30 2.69
CA ARG A 44 -8.62 -4.46 2.79
C ARG A 44 -9.88 -4.29 1.95
N ALA A 45 -10.38 -3.07 1.76
CA ALA A 45 -11.51 -2.79 0.89
C ALA A 45 -11.20 -3.06 -0.59
N MET A 46 -9.95 -2.89 -1.02
CA MET A 46 -9.50 -3.16 -2.39
C MET A 46 -9.18 -4.64 -2.65
N ASP A 47 -8.79 -5.38 -1.61
CA ASP A 47 -8.35 -6.79 -1.67
C ASP A 47 -9.25 -7.71 -2.51
N ILE A 48 -10.58 -7.51 -2.48
CA ILE A 48 -11.55 -8.35 -3.21
C ILE A 48 -11.67 -8.03 -4.71
N TYR A 49 -11.19 -6.86 -5.12
CA TYR A 49 -11.28 -6.37 -6.50
C TYR A 49 -9.98 -6.58 -7.28
N LEU A 50 -8.89 -6.91 -6.59
CA LEU A 50 -7.59 -7.12 -7.19
C LEU A 50 -7.43 -8.56 -7.67
N ASP A 51 -6.88 -8.71 -8.88
CA ASP A 51 -6.32 -9.97 -9.31
C ASP A 51 -4.93 -10.14 -8.67
N LYS A 52 -4.89 -10.95 -7.61
CA LYS A 52 -3.74 -11.07 -6.71
C LYS A 52 -2.52 -11.68 -7.37
N ASP A 53 -2.72 -12.50 -8.39
CA ASP A 53 -1.64 -13.19 -9.10
C ASP A 53 -0.75 -12.21 -9.89
N ARG A 54 -1.24 -10.98 -10.11
CA ARG A 54 -0.50 -9.90 -10.78
C ARG A 54 0.49 -9.16 -9.89
N TYR A 55 0.34 -9.26 -8.57
CA TYR A 55 1.10 -8.41 -7.62
C TYR A 55 2.16 -9.23 -6.87
N HIS A 56 3.38 -8.71 -6.84
CA HIS A 56 4.44 -9.29 -6.04
C HIS A 56 4.24 -8.93 -4.56
N ASN A 57 4.28 -9.95 -3.70
CA ASN A 57 4.16 -9.83 -2.23
C ASN A 57 3.07 -8.85 -1.81
N LEU A 58 1.82 -9.15 -2.19
CA LEU A 58 0.67 -8.31 -1.85
C LEU A 58 0.41 -8.33 -0.34
N VAL A 59 0.61 -7.18 0.30
CA VAL A 59 0.33 -6.94 1.72
C VAL A 59 -0.99 -6.17 1.84
N VAL A 60 -1.96 -6.80 2.50
CA VAL A 60 -3.27 -6.19 2.71
C VAL A 60 -3.29 -5.42 4.03
N ILE A 61 -3.47 -4.11 3.94
CA ILE A 61 -3.52 -3.21 5.10
C ILE A 61 -4.95 -3.16 5.67
N PRO A 62 -5.14 -3.44 6.97
CA PRO A 62 -6.43 -3.26 7.64
C PRO A 62 -6.98 -1.84 7.53
N GLU A 63 -8.30 -1.72 7.33
CA GLU A 63 -8.97 -0.41 7.23
C GLU A 63 -8.76 0.47 8.45
N LEU A 64 -8.69 -0.13 9.65
CA LEU A 64 -8.51 0.64 10.88
C LEU A 64 -7.17 1.39 10.89
N GLU A 65 -6.10 0.76 10.43
CA GLU A 65 -4.75 1.34 10.36
C GLU A 65 -4.71 2.48 9.34
N LEU A 66 -5.36 2.30 8.18
CA LEU A 66 -5.52 3.34 7.18
C LEU A 66 -6.34 4.53 7.69
N MET A 67 -7.47 4.25 8.37
CA MET A 67 -8.36 5.27 8.91
C MET A 67 -7.71 6.07 10.05
N GLN A 68 -6.82 5.45 10.81
CA GLN A 68 -6.09 6.07 11.92
C GLN A 68 -4.77 6.71 11.48
N TYR A 69 -4.35 6.53 10.23
CA TYR A 69 -3.03 6.94 9.75
C TYR A 69 -1.90 6.31 10.58
N ASP A 70 -2.05 5.03 10.95
CA ASP A 70 -1.07 4.30 11.74
C ASP A 70 0.07 3.80 10.83
N TYR A 71 0.95 4.73 10.46
CA TYR A 71 2.09 4.43 9.59
C TYR A 71 3.10 3.48 10.23
N SER A 72 3.17 3.42 11.56
CA SER A 72 4.08 2.50 12.26
C SER A 72 3.60 1.06 12.09
N ALA A 73 2.30 0.81 12.31
CA ALA A 73 1.71 -0.50 12.06
C ALA A 73 1.84 -0.92 10.59
N ILE A 74 1.62 0.00 9.65
CA ILE A 74 1.79 -0.26 8.21
C ILE A 74 3.25 -0.66 7.91
N LYS A 75 4.23 0.04 8.46
CA LYS A 75 5.66 -0.26 8.26
C LYS A 75 6.04 -1.63 8.82
N GLU A 76 5.57 -1.95 10.03
CA GLU A 76 5.79 -3.26 10.65
C GLU A 76 5.22 -4.38 9.79
N ARG A 77 4.01 -4.20 9.25
CA ARG A 77 3.40 -5.19 8.33
C ARG A 77 4.19 -5.40 7.05
N ILE A 78 4.67 -4.33 6.42
CA ILE A 78 5.48 -4.47 5.22
C ILE A 78 6.76 -5.27 5.53
N ALA A 79 7.40 -4.99 6.66
CA ALA A 79 8.61 -5.68 7.10
C ALA A 79 8.40 -7.15 7.47
N GLU A 80 7.19 -7.56 7.89
CA GLU A 80 6.87 -8.97 8.15
C GLU A 80 6.74 -9.82 6.88
N TYR A 81 6.51 -9.19 5.73
CA TYR A 81 6.25 -9.86 4.45
C TYR A 81 7.44 -9.84 3.48
N LEU A 82 8.57 -9.23 3.87
CA LEU A 82 9.85 -9.30 3.17
C LEU A 82 10.88 -10.15 3.92
#